data_AF-A0A838TNP9-F1
#
_entry.id   AF-A0A838TNP9-F1
#
_cell.length_a   1.000
_cell.length_b   1.000
_cell.length_c   1.000
_cell.angle_alpha   90.00
_cell.angle_beta   90.00
_cell.angle_gamma   90.00
#
_symmetry.space_group_name_H-M   'P 1'
#
loop_
_entity.id
_entity.type
_entity.pdbx_description
1 polymer ?
#
loop_
_entity_poly.entity_id
_entity_poly.type
_entity_poly.pdbx_seq_one_letter_code
_entity_poly.pdbx_strand_id
1 'polypeptide(L)'
;MKWIKWILRVVIAGVVTLVPAFFIMHHTVKVDMNNLTSFQYWVQFLTVPSLAFGLFLFLSCVFVPIQKKYAGLLVFLLCIIFISLGAYQHYMEDGILRNQYIVRYSGFVICLVIGFLVSHKLFRQNNWASNRQKASR
;
A
#
# COMPACT_ATOMS: atom_id res chain seq x y z
N MET A 1 12.69 -21.62 8.53
CA MET A 1 12.96 -20.32 9.19
C MET A 1 12.97 -19.08 8.27
N LYS A 2 13.41 -19.15 7.01
CA LYS A 2 13.44 -17.95 6.12
C LYS A 2 12.05 -17.39 5.79
N TRP A 3 11.03 -18.25 5.66
CA TRP A 3 9.63 -17.84 5.42
C TRP A 3 9.00 -17.10 6.61
N ILE A 4 9.26 -17.55 7.84
CA ILE A 4 8.77 -16.89 9.06
C ILE A 4 9.35 -15.47 9.18
N LYS A 5 10.64 -15.30 8.91
CA LYS A 5 11.27 -13.96 8.87
C LYS A 5 10.66 -13.05 7.78
N TRP A 6 10.19 -13.63 6.68
CA TRP A 6 9.52 -12.88 5.61
C TRP A 6 8.13 -12.42 6.03
N ILE A 7 7.30 -13.32 6.55
CA ILE A 7 5.97 -12.99 7.07
C ILE A 7 6.10 -11.90 8.14
N LEU A 8 7.05 -12.05 9.07
CA LEU A 8 7.28 -11.07 10.12
C LEU A 8 7.65 -9.68 9.58
N ARG A 9 8.47 -9.60 8.52
CA ARG A 9 8.83 -8.31 7.89
C ARG A 9 7.67 -7.66 7.16
N VAL A 10 6.81 -8.43 6.51
CA VAL A 10 5.58 -7.93 5.89
C VAL A 10 4.61 -7.43 6.96
N VAL A 11 4.47 -8.17 8.07
CA VAL A 11 3.67 -7.74 9.22
C VAL A 11 4.22 -6.45 9.81
N ILE A 12 5.54 -6.33 10.01
CA ILE A 12 6.17 -5.09 10.49
C ILE A 12 5.93 -3.94 9.51
N ALA A 13 6.10 -4.15 8.20
CA ALA A 13 5.80 -3.13 7.20
C ALA A 13 4.34 -2.68 7.29
N GLY A 14 3.41 -3.64 7.44
CA GLY A 14 1.99 -3.38 7.64
C GLY A 14 1.72 -2.59 8.91
N VAL A 15 2.32 -2.94 10.04
CA VAL A 15 2.19 -2.22 11.31
C VAL A 15 2.73 -0.79 11.17
N VAL A 16 3.91 -0.61 10.58
CA VAL A 16 4.55 0.70 10.39
C VAL A 16 3.75 1.62 9.46
N THR A 17 2.99 1.07 8.50
CA THR A 17 2.19 1.89 7.57
C THR A 17 0.74 2.06 8.01
N LEU A 18 0.10 1.00 8.51
CA LEU A 18 -1.31 0.99 8.83
C LEU A 18 -1.61 1.57 10.21
N VAL A 19 -0.75 1.37 11.22
CA VAL A 19 -0.99 1.92 12.56
C VAL A 19 -0.94 3.45 12.57
N PRO A 20 0.05 4.13 11.95
CA PRO A 20 0.03 5.59 11.85
C PRO A 20 -1.14 6.11 11.02
N ALA A 21 -1.47 5.45 9.90
CA ALA A 21 -2.62 5.82 9.09
C ALA A 21 -3.94 5.69 9.87
N PHE A 22 -4.09 4.61 10.63
CA PHE A 22 -5.23 4.40 11.51
C PHE A 22 -5.29 5.43 12.64
N PHE A 23 -4.17 5.78 13.27
CA PHE A 23 -4.14 6.83 14.30
C PHE A 23 -4.54 8.19 13.73
N ILE A 24 -4.04 8.55 12.54
CA ILE A 24 -4.38 9.81 11.87
C ILE A 24 -5.88 9.84 11.53
N MET A 25 -6.45 8.71 11.07
CA MET A 25 -7.89 8.59 10.85
C MET A 25 -8.69 8.61 12.16
N HIS A 26 -8.27 7.90 13.19
CA HIS A 26 -9.03 7.77 14.43
C HIS A 26 -9.06 9.06 15.25
N HIS A 27 -7.96 9.83 15.27
CA HIS A 27 -7.96 11.16 15.87
C HIS A 27 -8.91 12.13 15.16
N THR A 28 -9.28 11.84 13.91
CA THR A 28 -10.09 12.71 13.06
C THR A 28 -11.54 12.21 12.89
N VAL A 29 -11.85 10.96 13.24
CA VAL A 29 -13.23 10.41 13.28
C VAL A 29 -14.09 10.99 14.43
N LYS A 30 -13.48 11.67 15.40
CA LYS A 30 -14.24 12.53 16.34
C LYS A 30 -14.81 13.80 15.68
N VAL A 31 -14.45 14.05 14.41
CA VAL A 31 -14.97 15.16 13.63
C VAL A 31 -16.16 14.64 12.82
N ASP A 32 -17.32 15.25 13.04
CA ASP A 32 -18.56 14.95 12.35
C ASP A 32 -18.32 15.01 10.82
N MET A 33 -18.60 13.91 10.11
CA MET A 33 -18.34 13.79 8.66
C MET A 33 -19.05 14.88 7.85
N ASN A 34 -20.16 15.41 8.38
CA ASN A 34 -20.94 16.48 7.78
C ASN A 34 -20.28 17.88 7.93
N ASN A 35 -19.26 18.01 8.78
CA ASN A 35 -18.61 19.28 9.11
C ASN A 35 -17.12 19.32 8.72
N LEU A 36 -16.66 18.29 7.99
CA LEU A 36 -15.32 18.26 7.43
C LEU A 36 -15.24 19.21 6.23
N THR A 37 -14.24 20.09 6.24
CA THR A 37 -13.89 20.84 5.03
C THR A 37 -13.47 19.86 3.93
N SER A 38 -13.75 20.18 2.67
CA SER A 38 -13.34 19.33 1.54
C SER A 38 -11.84 19.01 1.58
N PHE A 39 -11.01 19.96 2.02
CA PHE A 39 -9.58 19.74 2.21
C PHE A 39 -9.25 18.65 3.25
N GLN A 40 -9.89 18.69 4.42
CA GLN A 40 -9.69 17.67 5.46
C GLN A 40 -10.16 16.29 4.99
N TYR A 41 -11.29 16.22 4.28
CA TYR A 41 -11.78 14.98 3.69
C TYR A 41 -10.76 14.37 2.73
N TRP A 42 -10.22 15.19 1.81
CA TRP A 42 -9.22 14.77 0.84
C TRP A 42 -7.94 14.27 1.53
N VAL A 43 -7.41 14.98 2.52
CA VAL A 43 -6.18 14.55 3.19
C VAL A 43 -6.39 13.27 3.99
N GLN A 44 -7.47 13.17 4.77
CA GLN A 44 -7.67 12.09 5.74
C GLN A 44 -8.18 10.79 5.11
N PHE A 45 -9.10 10.88 4.14
CA PHE A 45 -9.76 9.71 3.56
C PHE A 45 -9.19 9.30 2.21
N LEU A 46 -8.46 10.20 1.55
CA LEU A 46 -7.78 9.93 0.28
C LEU A 46 -6.26 9.85 0.46
N THR A 47 -5.61 10.95 0.82
CA THR A 47 -4.15 11.07 0.71
C THR A 47 -3.40 10.20 1.70
N VAL A 48 -3.75 10.27 2.98
CA VAL A 48 -3.11 9.47 4.06
C VAL A 48 -3.23 7.96 3.81
N PRO A 49 -4.42 7.39 3.55
CA PRO A 49 -4.53 5.97 3.23
C PRO A 49 -3.82 5.60 1.92
N SER A 50 -3.93 6.43 0.87
CA SER A 50 -3.24 6.15 -0.41
C SER A 50 -1.72 6.07 -0.22
N LEU A 51 -1.16 7.01 0.52
CA LEU A 51 0.27 7.02 0.85
C LEU A 51 0.67 5.83 1.73
N ALA A 52 -0.16 5.46 2.71
CA ALA A 52 0.08 4.30 3.56
C ALA A 52 0.13 3.00 2.74
N PHE A 53 -0.79 2.83 1.77
CA PHE A 53 -0.78 1.68 0.86
C PHE A 53 0.45 1.67 -0.07
N GLY A 54 0.82 2.83 -0.61
CA GLY A 54 2.03 2.96 -1.43
C GLY A 54 3.31 2.65 -0.64
N LEU A 55 3.43 3.18 0.58
CA LEU A 55 4.54 2.91 1.50
C LEU A 55 4.57 1.45 1.96
N PHE A 56 3.42 0.83 2.19
CA PHE A 56 3.32 -0.57 2.58
C PHE A 56 3.91 -1.47 1.50
N LEU A 57 3.53 -1.24 0.25
CA LEU A 57 4.07 -1.97 -0.89
C LEU A 57 5.56 -1.70 -1.06
N PHE A 58 5.98 -0.44 -0.90
CA PHE A 58 7.38 -0.05 -0.97
C PHE A 58 8.24 -0.76 0.06
N LEU A 59 7.86 -0.71 1.33
CA LEU A 59 8.56 -1.36 2.44
C LEU A 59 8.52 -2.89 2.31
N SER A 60 7.37 -3.46 1.92
CA SER A 60 7.26 -4.90 1.64
C SER A 60 8.24 -5.32 0.55
N CYS A 61 8.44 -4.49 -0.48
CA CYS A 61 9.42 -4.73 -1.52
C CYS A 61 10.87 -4.60 -1.01
N VAL A 62 11.18 -3.59 -0.20
CA VAL A 62 12.53 -3.34 0.34
C VAL A 62 12.98 -4.43 1.32
N PHE A 63 12.09 -4.92 2.18
CA PHE A 63 12.43 -5.91 3.19
C PHE A 63 12.49 -7.36 2.66
N VAL A 64 12.08 -7.59 1.41
CA VAL A 64 12.07 -8.90 0.76
C VAL A 64 13.46 -9.28 0.25
N PRO A 65 13.94 -10.51 0.53
CA PRO A 65 15.16 -11.01 -0.09
C PRO A 65 14.98 -11.08 -1.63
N ILE A 66 15.95 -10.49 -2.33
CA ILE A 66 15.97 -10.14 -3.76
C ILE A 66 15.61 -11.28 -4.75
N GLN A 67 15.60 -12.55 -4.33
CA GLN A 67 15.19 -13.67 -5.18
C GLN A 67 13.67 -13.71 -5.48
N LYS A 68 12.86 -12.80 -4.89
CA LYS A 68 11.41 -12.84 -5.02
C LYS A 68 10.83 -11.56 -5.64
N LYS A 69 11.20 -11.22 -6.88
CA LYS A 69 10.45 -10.25 -7.71
C LYS A 69 8.94 -10.52 -7.68
N TYR A 70 8.57 -11.80 -7.66
CA TYR A 70 7.19 -12.27 -7.57
C TYR A 70 6.50 -11.98 -6.24
N ALA A 71 7.22 -11.75 -5.14
CA ALA A 71 6.60 -11.40 -3.86
C ALA A 71 6.11 -9.95 -3.83
N GLY A 72 6.85 -9.01 -4.41
CA GLY A 72 6.37 -7.63 -4.59
C GLY A 72 5.14 -7.58 -5.50
N LEU A 73 5.15 -8.36 -6.59
CA LEU A 73 3.99 -8.53 -7.47
C LEU A 73 2.80 -9.16 -6.73
N LEU A 74 3.04 -10.18 -5.90
CA LEU A 74 1.99 -10.82 -5.10
C LEU A 74 1.35 -9.83 -4.12
N VAL A 75 2.15 -9.02 -3.41
CA VAL A 75 1.64 -7.99 -2.50
C VAL A 75 0.85 -6.93 -3.27
N PHE A 76 1.34 -6.50 -4.44
CA PHE A 76 0.62 -5.60 -5.32
C PHE A 76 -0.75 -6.15 -5.74
N LEU A 77 -0.80 -7.42 -6.18
CA LEU A 77 -2.05 -8.09 -6.54
C LEU A 77 -3.01 -8.21 -5.34
N LEU A 78 -2.51 -8.58 -4.17
CA LEU A 78 -3.31 -8.63 -2.94
C LEU A 78 -3.90 -7.25 -2.61
N CYS A 79 -3.12 -6.18 -2.73
CA CYS A 79 -3.64 -4.82 -2.51
C CYS A 79 -4.73 -4.45 -3.51
N ILE A 80 -4.59 -4.81 -4.80
CA ILE A 80 -5.65 -4.60 -5.79
C ILE A 80 -6.93 -5.35 -5.39
N ILE A 81 -6.81 -6.61 -4.97
CA ILE A 81 -7.96 -7.40 -4.51
C ILE A 81 -8.65 -6.71 -3.33
N PHE A 82 -7.90 -6.23 -2.34
CA PHE A 82 -8.48 -5.48 -1.21
C PHE A 82 -9.16 -4.17 -1.64
N ILE A 83 -8.56 -3.44 -2.57
CA ILE A 83 -9.15 -2.22 -3.15
C ILE A 83 -10.48 -2.54 -3.85
N SER A 84 -10.50 -3.59 -4.68
CA SER A 84 -11.69 -4.04 -5.39
C SER A 84 -12.79 -4.52 -4.43
N LEU A 85 -12.44 -5.30 -3.40
CA LEU A 85 -13.38 -5.75 -2.38
C LEU A 85 -13.95 -4.57 -1.59
N GLY A 86 -13.11 -3.59 -1.23
CA GLY A 86 -13.57 -2.37 -0.57
C GLY A 86 -14.54 -1.57 -1.44
N ALA A 87 -14.23 -1.40 -2.73
CA ALA A 87 -15.11 -0.71 -3.67
C ALA A 87 -16.45 -1.43 -3.85
N TYR A 88 -16.41 -2.76 -3.95
CA TYR A 88 -17.60 -3.60 -4.02
C TYR A 88 -18.45 -3.51 -2.76
N GLN A 89 -17.84 -3.50 -1.57
CA GLN A 89 -18.56 -3.35 -0.32
C GLN A 89 -19.33 -2.01 -0.28
N HIS A 90 -18.68 -0.90 -0.65
CA HIS A 90 -19.36 0.40 -0.68
C HIS A 90 -20.47 0.46 -1.75
N TYR A 91 -20.28 -0.24 -2.88
CA TYR A 91 -21.34 -0.39 -3.88
C TYR A 91 -22.54 -1.18 -3.33
N MET A 92 -22.30 -2.24 -2.56
CA MET A 92 -23.36 -3.03 -1.94
C MET A 92 -24.11 -2.29 -0.84
N GLU A 93 -23.42 -1.45 -0.07
CA GLU A 93 -24.02 -0.65 1.01
C GLU A 93 -24.87 0.51 0.47
N ASP A 94 -24.36 1.26 -0.51
CA ASP A 94 -25.02 2.46 -1.05
C ASP A 94 -25.90 2.17 -2.29
N GLY A 95 -25.82 0.98 -2.88
CA GLY A 95 -26.45 0.61 -4.16
C GLY A 95 -25.84 1.30 -5.39
N ILE A 96 -25.01 2.33 -5.19
CA ILE A 96 -24.26 3.06 -6.20
C ILE A 96 -22.86 3.41 -5.70
N LEU A 97 -21.88 3.40 -6.58
CA LEU A 97 -20.53 3.83 -6.23
C LEU A 97 -20.42 5.36 -6.39
N ARG A 98 -20.63 6.11 -5.31
CA ARG A 98 -20.54 7.58 -5.32
C ARG A 98 -19.17 8.06 -5.84
N ASN A 99 -19.15 9.22 -6.51
CA ASN A 99 -17.92 9.83 -7.07
C ASN A 99 -16.77 9.92 -6.06
N GLN A 100 -17.06 10.19 -4.79
CA GLN A 100 -16.05 10.25 -3.73
C GLN A 100 -15.29 8.92 -3.55
N TYR A 101 -15.97 7.78 -3.67
CA TYR A 101 -15.36 6.47 -3.59
C TYR A 101 -14.55 6.14 -4.85
N ILE A 102 -15.04 6.52 -6.03
CA ILE A 102 -14.31 6.38 -7.29
C ILE A 102 -12.97 7.13 -7.22
N VAL A 103 -12.98 8.37 -6.75
CA VAL A 103 -11.77 9.20 -6.59
C VAL A 103 -10.83 8.59 -5.54
N ARG A 104 -11.38 8.04 -4.44
CA ARG A 104 -10.60 7.34 -3.40
C ARG A 104 -9.87 6.10 -3.93
N TYR A 105 -10.59 5.21 -4.61
CA TYR A 105 -10.00 3.97 -5.12
C TYR A 105 -9.05 4.20 -6.28
N SER A 106 -9.31 5.18 -7.15
CA SER A 106 -8.34 5.59 -8.17
C SER A 106 -7.07 6.16 -7.54
N GLY A 107 -7.18 6.97 -6.48
CA GLY A 107 -6.05 7.42 -5.67
C GLY A 107 -5.22 6.26 -5.10
N PHE A 108 -5.88 5.25 -4.54
CA PHE A 108 -5.21 4.04 -4.05
C PHE A 108 -4.44 3.32 -5.16
N VAL A 109 -5.06 3.11 -6.32
CA VAL A 109 -4.42 2.45 -7.46
C VAL A 109 -3.22 3.26 -7.96
N ILE A 110 -3.34 4.59 -8.08
CA ILE A 110 -2.25 5.47 -8.52
C ILE A 110 -1.06 5.38 -7.55
N CYS A 111 -1.30 5.53 -6.24
CA CYS A 111 -0.23 5.43 -5.24
C CYS A 111 0.38 4.02 -5.18
N LEU A 112 -0.42 2.98 -5.37
CA LEU A 112 0.05 1.60 -5.44
C LEU A 112 0.97 1.39 -6.64
N VAL A 113 0.59 1.88 -7.82
CA VAL A 113 1.38 1.82 -9.05
C VAL A 113 2.68 2.61 -8.90
N ILE A 114 2.63 3.82 -8.37
CA ILE A 114 3.83 4.63 -8.10
C ILE A 114 4.75 3.89 -7.14
N GLY A 115 4.23 3.36 -6.02
CA GLY A 115 5.01 2.58 -5.06
C GLY A 115 5.68 1.37 -5.72
N PHE A 116 4.94 0.62 -6.53
CA PHE A 116 5.45 -0.53 -7.28
C PHE A 116 6.57 -0.12 -8.26
N LEU A 117 6.36 0.94 -9.04
CA LEU A 117 7.33 1.42 -10.03
C LEU A 117 8.61 1.95 -9.36
N VAL A 118 8.48 2.70 -8.26
CA VAL A 118 9.61 3.19 -7.47
C VAL A 118 10.39 2.01 -6.88
N SER A 119 9.71 1.04 -6.28
CA SER A 119 10.34 -0.20 -5.82
C SER A 119 11.03 -0.95 -6.95
N HIS A 120 10.37 -1.10 -8.10
CA HIS A 120 10.95 -1.78 -9.27
C HIS A 120 12.19 -1.05 -9.81
N LYS A 121 12.16 0.28 -9.87
CA LYS A 121 13.30 1.11 -10.29
C LYS A 121 14.45 0.99 -9.29
N LEU A 122 14.17 1.05 -7.98
CA LEU A 122 15.16 0.80 -6.94
C LEU A 122 15.74 -0.61 -7.04
N PHE A 123 14.93 -1.63 -7.32
CA PHE A 123 15.40 -2.99 -7.58
C PHE A 123 16.31 -3.08 -8.81
N ARG A 124 16.00 -2.34 -9.88
CA ARG A 124 16.79 -2.33 -11.12
C ARG A 124 18.09 -1.54 -10.97
N GLN A 125 18.06 -0.40 -10.28
CA GLN A 125 19.23 0.45 -10.02
C GLN A 125 20.14 -0.19 -8.99
N ASN A 126 19.59 -0.68 -7.89
CA ASN A 126 20.27 -1.55 -6.95
C ASN A 126 20.32 -2.98 -7.47
N ASN A 127 20.64 -3.21 -8.75
CA ASN A 127 21.24 -4.48 -9.14
C ASN A 127 22.38 -4.71 -8.12
N TRP A 128 22.17 -5.47 -7.06
CA TRP A 128 22.32 -6.90 -7.24
C TRP A 128 23.75 -7.37 -7.49
N ALA A 129 24.69 -6.45 -7.68
CA ALA A 129 25.95 -6.61 -8.40
C ALA A 129 26.85 -7.66 -7.77
N SER A 130 26.52 -8.09 -6.56
CA SER A 130 27.24 -9.14 -5.84
C SER A 130 26.86 -10.57 -6.21
N ASN A 131 25.70 -10.84 -6.85
CA ASN A 131 25.31 -12.23 -7.16
C ASN A 131 25.81 -12.78 -8.51
N ARG A 132 26.47 -11.97 -9.35
CA ARG A 132 27.24 -12.52 -10.49
C ARG A 132 28.72 -12.78 -10.17
N GLN A 133 29.26 -12.26 -9.06
CA GLN A 133 30.66 -12.49 -8.68
C GLN A 133 30.87 -13.57 -7.60
N LYS A 134 29.82 -14.00 -6.89
CA LYS A 134 29.91 -15.13 -5.93
C LYS A 134 29.51 -16.49 -6.50
N ALA A 135 29.05 -16.56 -7.74
CA ALA A 135 28.83 -17.83 -8.45
C ALA A 135 30.07 -18.27 -9.26
N SER A 136 31.16 -17.50 -9.23
CA SER A 136 32.42 -17.77 -9.93
C SER A 136 33.64 -17.83 -8.98
N ARG A 137 33.43 -18.07 -7.69
CA ARG A 137 34.49 -18.36 -6.71
C ARG A 137 34.11 -19.59 -5.91
#